data_AF-A0AA42AUB2-F1
#
_entry.id   AF-A0AA42AUB2-F1
#
_cell.length_a   1.000
_cell.length_b   1.000
_cell.length_c   1.000
_cell.angle_alpha   90.00
_cell.angle_beta   90.00
_cell.angle_gamma   90.00
#
_symmetry.space_group_name_H-M   'P 1'
#
loop_
_entity.id
_entity.type
_entity.pdbx_description
1 polymer ?
#
loop_
_entity_poly.entity_id
_entity_poly.type
_entity_poly.pdbx_seq_one_letter_code
_entity_poly.pdbx_strand_id
1 'polypeptide(L)'
;VAMEEASRMGAGCLFIDQDIDVTKQRLINLFISSDSLWQSYERFLEAYNEMKEADFSRSYIQERDSLEKDLSPETFRVITEDRDKHMFTELRRLEGKIVAVVGMGHMDGIESLWKRAENGDDWHPPANQKCWLAL
;
A
#
# COMPACT_ATOMS: atom_id res chain seq x y z
N VAL A 1 18.93 0.61 -6.48
CA VAL A 1 18.43 0.55 -7.89
C VAL A 1 17.52 1.71 -8.24
N ALA A 2 16.25 1.78 -7.79
CA ALA A 2 15.30 2.80 -8.28
C ALA A 2 15.76 4.26 -8.08
N MET A 3 16.25 4.61 -6.88
CA MET A 3 16.76 5.97 -6.60
C MET A 3 18.04 6.31 -7.38
N GLU A 4 18.92 5.33 -7.59
CA GLU A 4 20.15 5.49 -8.35
C GLU A 4 19.85 5.74 -9.83
N GLU A 5 18.91 4.98 -10.40
CA GLU A 5 18.45 5.16 -11.78
C GLU A 5 17.75 6.50 -11.98
N ALA A 6 16.87 6.91 -11.04
CA ALA A 6 16.26 8.22 -11.06
C ALA A 6 17.31 9.34 -11.04
N SER A 7 18.34 9.22 -10.17
CA SER A 7 19.46 10.16 -10.15
C SER A 7 20.24 10.18 -11.47
N ARG A 8 20.49 9.02 -12.09
CA ARG A 8 21.19 8.93 -13.39
C ARG A 8 20.43 9.62 -14.51
N MET A 9 19.10 9.59 -14.45
CA MET A 9 18.21 10.23 -15.42
C MET A 9 17.91 11.71 -15.11
N GLY A 10 18.43 12.26 -14.00
CA GLY A 10 18.11 13.61 -13.55
C GLY A 10 16.65 13.79 -13.13
N ALA A 11 15.98 12.70 -12.75
CA ALA A 11 14.60 12.72 -12.27
C ALA A 11 14.56 13.06 -10.77
N GLY A 12 13.57 13.87 -10.38
CA GLY A 12 13.29 14.10 -8.95
C GLY A 12 12.79 12.83 -8.26
N CYS A 13 13.16 12.64 -7.00
CA CYS A 13 12.70 11.53 -6.16
C CYS A 13 11.84 12.08 -5.02
N LEU A 14 10.67 11.47 -4.79
CA LEU A 14 9.77 11.80 -3.70
C LEU A 14 9.36 10.51 -2.98
N PHE A 15 9.30 10.58 -1.65
CA PHE A 15 8.74 9.52 -0.82
C PHE A 15 7.24 9.78 -0.67
N ILE A 16 6.42 8.82 -1.08
CA ILE A 16 4.95 8.95 -1.12
C ILE A 16 4.23 8.06 -0.11
N ASP A 17 4.96 7.16 0.54
CA ASP A 17 4.41 6.28 1.57
C ASP A 17 4.16 7.07 2.85
N GLN A 18 3.20 6.60 3.64
CA GLN A 18 2.90 7.18 4.93
C GLN A 18 4.11 7.01 5.85
N ASP A 19 4.40 8.08 6.59
CA ASP A 19 5.37 8.01 7.68
C ASP A 19 5.06 6.81 8.58
N ILE A 20 6.05 5.94 8.75
CA ILE A 20 5.90 4.69 9.49
C ILE A 20 5.49 4.94 10.94
N ASP A 21 5.86 6.07 11.53
CA ASP A 21 5.51 6.40 12.91
C ASP A 21 4.02 6.77 13.03
N VAL A 22 3.42 7.36 12.00
CA VAL A 22 1.96 7.56 11.91
C VAL A 22 1.24 6.21 11.85
N THR A 23 1.73 5.29 11.02
CA THR A 23 1.17 3.93 10.90
C THR A 23 1.26 3.17 12.23
N LYS A 24 2.44 3.19 12.87
CA LYS A 24 2.66 2.57 14.19
C LYS A 24 1.71 3.14 15.23
N GLN A 25 1.56 4.47 15.29
CA GLN A 25 0.68 5.10 16.27
C GLN A 25 -0.78 4.67 16.08
N ARG A 26 -1.25 4.61 14.82
CA ARG A 26 -2.61 4.12 14.51
C ARG A 26 -2.79 2.66 14.93
N LEU A 27 -1.81 1.82 14.67
CA LEU A 27 -1.84 0.40 15.03
C LEU A 27 -1.83 0.20 16.56
N ILE A 28 -0.98 0.94 17.29
CA ILE A 28 -0.94 0.92 18.75
C ILE A 28 -2.30 1.35 19.32
N ASN A 29 -2.87 2.44 18.83
CA ASN A 29 -4.19 2.90 19.27
C ASN A 29 -5.28 1.86 19.02
N LEU A 30 -5.20 1.15 17.88
CA LEU A 30 -6.11 0.07 17.53
C LEU A 30 -6.05 -1.08 18.55
N PHE A 31 -4.85 -1.52 18.91
CA PHE A 31 -4.68 -2.59 19.90
C PHE A 31 -5.02 -2.17 21.33
N ILE A 32 -4.68 -0.94 21.74
CA ILE A 32 -5.09 -0.42 23.05
C ILE A 32 -6.62 -0.32 23.15
N SER A 33 -7.30 -0.03 22.04
CA SER A 33 -8.75 0.12 22.03
C SER A 33 -9.50 -1.22 22.14
N SER A 34 -8.85 -2.34 21.84
CA SER A 34 -9.49 -3.65 21.87
C SER A 34 -8.50 -4.83 21.88
N ASP A 35 -8.50 -5.57 22.98
CA ASP A 35 -7.76 -6.84 23.12
C ASP A 35 -8.17 -7.88 22.07
N SER A 36 -9.41 -7.83 21.57
CA SER A 36 -9.87 -8.78 20.55
C SER A 36 -9.18 -8.54 19.20
N LEU A 37 -8.79 -7.30 18.91
CA LEU A 37 -8.05 -6.94 17.70
C LEU A 37 -6.58 -7.36 17.81
N TRP A 38 -6.02 -7.31 19.01
CA TRP A 38 -4.70 -7.89 19.26
C TRP A 38 -4.71 -9.41 19.04
N GLN A 39 -5.67 -10.12 19.64
CA GLN A 39 -5.82 -11.58 19.45
C GLN A 39 -6.07 -11.97 17.99
N SER A 40 -6.82 -11.15 17.23
CA SER A 40 -7.04 -11.40 15.81
C SER A 40 -5.75 -11.28 15.00
N TYR A 41 -4.92 -10.30 15.35
CA TYR A 41 -3.61 -10.12 14.76
C TYR A 41 -2.63 -11.24 15.13
N GLU A 42 -2.64 -11.72 16.38
CA GLU A 42 -1.85 -12.89 16.81
C GLU A 42 -2.20 -14.13 15.99
N ARG A 43 -3.49 -14.42 15.78
CA ARG A 43 -3.92 -15.54 14.93
C ARG A 43 -3.42 -15.42 13.49
N PHE A 44 -3.40 -14.20 12.95
CA PHE A 44 -2.80 -13.96 11.64
C PHE A 44 -1.30 -14.25 11.65
N LEU A 45 -0.55 -13.77 12.65
CA LEU A 45 0.89 -14.03 12.76
C LEU A 45 1.20 -15.52 12.88
N GLU A 46 0.40 -16.28 13.63
CA GLU A 46 0.50 -17.73 13.71
C GLU A 46 0.29 -18.39 12.34
N ALA A 47 -0.80 -18.06 11.65
CA ALA A 47 -1.10 -18.60 10.32
C ALA A 47 -0.04 -18.21 9.28
N TYR A 48 0.46 -16.97 9.33
CA TYR A 48 1.52 -16.47 8.46
C TYR A 48 2.83 -17.26 8.66
N ASN A 49 3.19 -17.59 9.90
CA ASN A 49 4.39 -18.38 10.18
C ASN A 49 4.29 -19.84 9.68
N GLU A 50 3.08 -20.36 9.47
CA GLU A 50 2.85 -21.68 8.88
C GLU A 50 2.95 -21.67 7.35
N MET A 51 2.89 -20.50 6.71
CA MET A 51 3.12 -20.37 5.26
C MET A 51 4.59 -20.69 4.96
N LYS A 52 4.84 -21.71 4.12
CA LYS A 52 6.19 -22.11 3.69
C LYS A 52 6.87 -20.99 2.89
N GLU A 53 8.21 -21.07 2.80
CA GLU A 53 9.15 -20.18 2.07
C GLU A 53 8.47 -19.14 1.16
N ALA A 54 8.62 -17.87 1.54
CA ALA A 54 8.05 -16.75 0.81
C ALA A 54 8.69 -16.63 -0.59
N ASP A 55 7.99 -17.11 -1.61
CA ASP A 55 8.13 -16.56 -2.95
C ASP A 55 7.45 -15.19 -2.94
N PHE A 56 8.20 -14.10 -3.12
CA PHE A 56 7.66 -12.74 -3.18
C PHE A 56 6.92 -12.46 -4.50
N SER A 57 6.22 -13.46 -5.04
CA SER A 57 5.36 -13.33 -6.21
C SER A 57 4.05 -12.64 -5.85
N ARG A 58 3.43 -12.01 -6.86
CA ARG A 58 2.19 -11.26 -6.68
C ARG A 58 1.06 -12.14 -6.15
N SER A 59 0.99 -13.40 -6.58
CA SER A 59 0.01 -14.38 -6.08
C SER A 59 0.19 -14.74 -4.61
N TYR A 60 1.44 -14.92 -4.16
CA TYR A 60 1.71 -15.20 -2.75
C TYR A 60 1.33 -14.02 -1.86
N ILE A 61 1.68 -12.80 -2.30
CA ILE A 61 1.31 -11.58 -1.59
C ILE A 61 -0.21 -11.41 -1.53
N GLN A 62 -0.94 -11.70 -2.61
CA GLN A 62 -2.41 -11.68 -2.61
C GLN A 62 -3.02 -12.72 -1.66
N GLU A 63 -2.45 -13.92 -1.58
CA GLU A 63 -2.89 -14.97 -0.65
C GLU A 63 -2.68 -14.52 0.81
N ARG A 64 -1.49 -13.99 1.12
CA ARG A 64 -1.18 -13.41 2.43
C ARG A 64 -2.14 -12.28 2.79
N ASP A 65 -2.38 -11.35 1.87
CA ASP A 65 -3.26 -10.20 2.11
C ASP A 65 -4.71 -10.63 2.33
N SER A 66 -5.16 -11.65 1.60
CA SER A 66 -6.48 -12.25 1.82
C SER A 66 -6.56 -12.89 3.20
N LEU A 67 -5.53 -13.62 3.62
CA LEU A 67 -5.45 -14.23 4.96
C LEU A 67 -5.45 -13.17 6.07
N GLU A 68 -4.67 -12.09 5.94
CA GLU A 68 -4.65 -11.00 6.92
C GLU A 68 -6.01 -10.29 6.99
N LYS A 69 -6.63 -10.06 5.84
CA LYS A 69 -7.95 -9.43 5.76
C LYS A 69 -9.03 -10.28 6.42
N ASP A 70 -8.96 -11.60 6.29
CA ASP A 70 -9.91 -12.52 6.91
C ASP A 70 -9.70 -12.65 8.42
N LEU A 71 -8.44 -12.73 8.86
CA LEU A 71 -8.12 -12.99 10.27
C LEU A 71 -8.05 -11.72 11.11
N SER A 72 -7.59 -10.60 10.55
CA SER A 72 -7.35 -9.33 11.25
C SER A 72 -7.68 -8.10 10.38
N PRO A 73 -8.95 -7.96 9.91
CA PRO A 73 -9.35 -6.96 8.91
C PRO A 73 -9.02 -5.51 9.30
N GLU A 74 -9.18 -5.18 10.58
CA GLU A 74 -8.91 -3.84 11.10
C GLU A 74 -7.40 -3.50 11.09
N THR A 75 -6.56 -4.50 11.30
CA THR A 75 -5.10 -4.37 11.16
C THR A 75 -4.70 -4.23 9.71
N PHE A 76 -5.25 -5.07 8.83
CA PHE A 76 -5.04 -4.99 7.38
C PHE A 76 -5.42 -3.61 6.83
N ARG A 77 -6.55 -3.04 7.32
CA ARG A 77 -6.95 -1.67 6.98
C ARG A 77 -5.86 -0.66 7.30
N VAL A 78 -5.28 -0.71 8.50
CA VAL A 78 -4.27 0.27 8.95
C VAL A 78 -2.92 0.07 8.25
N ILE A 79 -2.46 -1.19 8.13
CA ILE A 79 -1.12 -1.51 7.59
C ILE A 79 -1.08 -1.41 6.06
N THR A 80 -2.19 -1.69 5.38
CA THR A 80 -2.24 -1.77 3.92
C THR A 80 -3.21 -0.74 3.35
N GLU A 81 -4.51 -0.85 3.60
CA GLU A 81 -5.51 -0.06 2.87
C GLU A 81 -5.40 1.46 3.10
N ASP A 82 -5.10 1.89 4.32
CA ASP A 82 -4.94 3.30 4.66
C ASP A 82 -3.63 3.88 4.10
N ARG A 83 -2.59 3.06 3.99
CA ARG A 83 -1.33 3.41 3.33
C ARG A 83 -1.51 3.49 1.81
N ASP A 84 -2.27 2.59 1.21
CA ASP A 84 -2.64 2.65 -0.21
C ASP A 84 -3.40 3.93 -0.53
N LYS A 85 -4.39 4.30 0.29
CA LYS A 85 -5.14 5.56 0.14
C LYS A 85 -4.23 6.78 0.26
N HIS A 86 -3.27 6.75 1.19
CA HIS A 86 -2.31 7.82 1.36
C HIS A 86 -1.40 7.97 0.14
N MET A 87 -0.73 6.88 -0.27
CA MET A 87 0.12 6.85 -1.47
C MET A 87 -0.65 7.25 -2.73
N PHE A 88 -1.87 6.75 -2.89
CA PHE A 88 -2.76 7.14 -3.97
C PHE A 88 -3.02 8.66 -3.94
N THR A 89 -3.37 9.22 -2.78
CA THR A 89 -3.62 10.66 -2.65
C THR A 89 -2.38 11.49 -2.99
N GLU A 90 -1.21 11.08 -2.53
CA GLU A 90 0.06 11.77 -2.84
C GLU A 90 0.39 11.70 -4.33
N LEU A 91 0.29 10.52 -4.96
CA LEU A 91 0.51 10.35 -6.39
C LEU A 91 -0.40 11.26 -7.24
N ARG A 92 -1.64 11.46 -6.78
CA ARG A 92 -2.65 12.27 -7.49
C ARG A 92 -2.37 13.76 -7.43
N ARG A 93 -1.62 14.22 -6.43
CA ARG A 93 -1.20 15.63 -6.28
C ARG A 93 -0.02 16.01 -7.17
N LEU A 94 0.72 15.02 -7.68
CA LEU A 94 1.89 15.24 -8.51
C LEU A 94 1.51 15.52 -9.97
N GLU A 95 2.22 16.43 -10.61
CA GLU A 95 2.04 16.78 -12.01
C GLU A 95 3.15 16.23 -12.91
N GLY A 96 2.80 15.90 -14.16
CA GLY A 96 3.73 15.43 -15.18
C GLY A 96 3.80 13.91 -15.33
N LYS A 97 4.95 13.42 -15.82
CA LYS A 97 5.21 11.99 -16.02
C LYS A 97 5.80 11.41 -14.74
N ILE A 98 5.07 10.49 -14.12
CA ILE A 98 5.42 9.92 -12.82
C ILE A 98 5.61 8.41 -12.97
N VAL A 99 6.67 7.90 -12.37
CA VAL A 99 6.88 6.47 -12.17
C VAL A 99 6.81 6.22 -10.67
N ALA A 100 5.84 5.44 -10.24
CA ALA A 100 5.67 5.04 -8.85
C ALA A 100 6.32 3.67 -8.65
N VAL A 101 7.26 3.58 -7.71
CA VAL A 101 7.86 2.32 -7.26
C VAL A 101 7.28 2.02 -5.88
N VAL A 102 6.52 0.94 -5.77
CA VAL A 102 5.79 0.59 -4.54
C VAL A 102 6.05 -0.87 -4.17
N GLY A 103 5.92 -1.18 -2.88
CA GLY A 103 5.97 -2.56 -2.41
C GLY A 103 4.82 -3.37 -3.02
N MET A 104 5.08 -4.64 -3.34
CA MET A 104 4.10 -5.50 -4.03
C MET A 104 2.75 -5.62 -3.29
N GLY A 105 2.77 -5.59 -1.95
CA GLY A 105 1.55 -5.60 -1.12
C GLY A 105 0.66 -4.36 -1.26
N HIS A 106 1.12 -3.31 -1.92
CA HIS A 106 0.37 -2.08 -2.15
C HIS A 106 -0.10 -1.92 -3.60
N MET A 107 0.46 -2.71 -4.52
CA MET A 107 0.23 -2.56 -5.96
C MET A 107 -1.26 -2.72 -6.31
N ASP A 108 -1.90 -3.79 -5.83
CA ASP A 108 -3.29 -4.11 -6.11
C ASP A 108 -4.27 -3.07 -5.56
N GLY A 109 -4.01 -2.58 -4.34
CA GLY A 109 -4.81 -1.56 -3.68
C GLY A 109 -4.75 -0.24 -4.43
N ILE A 110 -3.54 0.22 -4.81
CA ILE A 110 -3.37 1.45 -5.58
C ILE A 110 -3.97 1.33 -6.98
N GLU A 111 -3.75 0.21 -7.70
CA GLU A 111 -4.39 -0.04 -9.01
C GLU A 111 -5.92 0.00 -8.92
N SER A 112 -6.48 -0.58 -7.86
CA SER A 112 -7.92 -0.60 -7.63
C SER A 112 -8.48 0.80 -7.35
N LEU A 113 -7.78 1.61 -6.55
CA LEU A 113 -8.13 3.01 -6.30
C LEU A 113 -8.08 3.84 -7.60
N TRP A 114 -7.06 3.61 -8.42
CA TRP A 114 -6.90 4.30 -9.71
C TRP A 114 -8.06 4.01 -10.65
N LYS A 115 -8.40 2.73 -10.84
CA LYS A 115 -9.54 2.30 -11.66
C LYS A 115 -10.86 2.89 -11.16
N ARG A 116 -11.06 2.98 -9.84
CA ARG A 116 -12.29 3.57 -9.27
C ARG A 116 -12.38 5.07 -9.57
N ALA A 117 -11.28 5.80 -9.41
CA ALA A 117 -11.23 7.23 -9.69
C ALA A 117 -11.48 7.55 -11.17
N GLU A 118 -11.03 6.69 -12.09
CA GLU A 118 -11.30 6.85 -13.53
C GLU A 118 -12.76 6.55 -13.91
N ASN A 119 -13.46 5.72 -13.14
CA ASN A 119 -14.84 5.28 -13.43
C ASN A 119 -15.92 6.04 -12.65
N GLY A 120 -15.58 6.65 -11.50
CA GLY A 120 -16.56 7.12 -10.51
C GLY A 120 -16.56 8.62 -10.20
N ASP A 121 -15.51 9.35 -10.58
CA ASP A 121 -15.42 10.79 -10.31
C ASP A 121 -15.44 11.57 -11.63
N ASP A 122 -16.11 12.74 -11.64
CA ASP A 122 -15.84 13.86 -12.58
C ASP A 122 -14.43 14.44 -12.32
N TRP A 123 -13.45 13.59 -12.07
CA TRP A 123 -12.08 13.98 -11.87
C TRP A 123 -11.44 14.20 -13.24
N HIS A 124 -11.10 15.44 -13.52
CA HIS A 124 -10.27 15.79 -14.66
C HIS A 124 -8.80 15.72 -14.23
N PRO A 125 -8.00 14.78 -14.77
CA PRO A 125 -6.56 14.85 -14.61
C PRO A 125 -6.07 16.22 -15.06
N PRO A 126 -5.05 16.80 -14.40
CA PRO A 126 -4.20 17.76 -15.08
C PRO A 126 -3.85 17.16 -16.44
N ALA A 127 -4.01 17.93 -17.53
CA ALA A 127 -4.07 17.42 -18.91
C ALA A 127 -2.89 16.51 -19.35
N ASN A 128 -1.83 16.41 -18.54
CA ASN A 128 -0.61 15.67 -18.79
C ASN A 128 -0.24 14.63 -17.70
N GLN A 129 -1.12 14.31 -16.74
CA GLN A 129 -0.80 13.34 -15.70
C GLN A 129 -0.89 11.90 -16.25
N LYS A 130 0.26 11.23 -16.35
CA LYS A 130 0.35 9.79 -16.63
C LYS A 130 1.24 9.17 -15.55
N CYS A 131 0.62 8.35 -14.70
CA CYS A 131 1.32 7.60 -13.66
C CYS A 131 1.44 6.13 -14.10
N TRP A 132 2.64 5.59 -14.01
CA TRP A 132 2.90 4.17 -14.25
C TRP A 132 3.38 3.55 -12.94
N LEU A 133 2.74 2.46 -12.54
CA LEU A 133 3.21 1.63 -11.43
C LEU A 133 4.28 0.67 -11.96
N ALA A 134 5.47 0.74 -11.40
CA ALA A 134 6.58 -0.15 -11.71
C ALA A 134 6.87 -1.06 -10.51
N LEU A 135 7.12 -2.34 -10.81
CA LEU A 135 7.65 -3.35 -9.89
C LEU A 135 9.18 -3.38 -9.99
#